data_AF-A0A7R9D1T8-F1
#
_entry.id   AF-A0A7R9D1T8-F1
#
_cell.length_a   1.000
_cell.length_b   1.000
_cell.length_c   1.000
_cell.angle_alpha   90.00
_cell.angle_beta   90.00
_cell.angle_gamma   90.00
#
_symmetry.space_group_name_H-M   'P 1'
#
loop_
_entity.id
_entity.type
_entity.pdbx_description
1 polymer ?
#
loop_
_entity_poly.entity_id
_entity_poly.type
_entity_poly.pdbx_seq_one_letter_code
_entity_poly.pdbx_strand_id
1 'polypeptide(L)'
;MCIMHRAKIMPCPFLTRLSLAFVQNHGSVLLNKFIQYCPIMSQVAATHTSPDLTSQAKAHAVKKCPFLSEMTPLVREASKETKEDIIDLTQREKPFPNVFFKSRKVGTMIDRVDEIEAKQEHPSVHNFEDDNISAGAFPYEDYFHKQIMKKKEDHSYRVFKKVNRLAKEFPAALEYSWGERPITVWCSNDYLGMSTHPQVKEAVRQALDLHGAGAGGTRNISGNSMFHENLEKELAEVHQKEAALLFSSCYVANDSTLFTLAKMLPGILDYLLF
;
A
#
# COMPACT_ATOMS: atom_id res chain seq x y z
N MET A 1 41.37 -44.94 31.26
CA MET A 1 39.93 -44.61 31.41
C MET A 1 39.75 -43.18 30.90
N CYS A 2 39.62 -43.02 29.58
CA CYS A 2 39.51 -41.70 28.93
C CYS A 2 38.04 -41.27 28.88
N ILE A 3 37.74 -40.11 29.45
CA ILE A 3 36.41 -39.50 29.43
C ILE A 3 36.27 -38.71 28.12
N MET A 4 35.39 -39.18 27.23
CA MET A 4 35.04 -38.49 25.99
C MET A 4 34.27 -37.19 26.29
N HIS A 5 34.87 -36.04 25.97
CA HIS A 5 34.13 -34.79 25.83
C HIS A 5 33.33 -34.82 24.52
N ARG A 6 32.01 -34.91 24.62
CA ARG A 6 31.10 -34.68 23.49
C ARG A 6 31.19 -33.20 23.11
N ALA A 7 31.80 -32.90 21.95
CA ALA A 7 31.68 -31.60 21.31
C ALA A 7 30.19 -31.33 21.02
N LYS A 8 29.63 -30.29 21.63
CA LYS A 8 28.29 -29.79 21.33
C LYS A 8 28.32 -29.28 19.88
N ILE A 9 27.67 -29.97 18.96
CA ILE A 9 27.49 -29.52 17.59
C ILE A 9 26.63 -28.24 17.65
N MET A 10 27.27 -27.07 17.53
CA MET A 10 26.54 -25.82 17.41
C MET A 10 25.99 -25.72 15.98
N PRO A 11 24.68 -25.51 15.79
CA PRO A 11 24.12 -25.37 14.46
C PRO A 11 24.64 -24.08 13.80
N CYS A 12 24.96 -24.17 12.51
CA CYS A 12 25.56 -23.09 11.74
C CYS A 12 24.68 -21.82 11.83
N PRO A 13 25.19 -20.69 12.36
CA PRO A 13 24.39 -19.47 12.56
C PRO A 13 23.85 -18.86 11.27
N PHE A 14 24.39 -19.28 10.12
CA PHE A 14 23.90 -18.90 8.79
C PHE A 14 22.68 -19.70 8.35
N LEU A 15 22.66 -21.01 8.64
CA LEU A 15 21.59 -21.91 8.19
C LEU A 15 20.40 -21.96 9.16
N THR A 16 20.60 -21.59 10.43
CA THR A 16 19.52 -21.54 11.43
C THR A 16 18.47 -20.45 11.16
N ARG A 17 18.76 -19.51 10.26
CA ARG A 17 17.84 -18.44 9.85
C ARG A 17 17.03 -18.77 8.59
N LEU A 18 17.31 -19.90 7.94
CA LEU A 18 16.68 -20.30 6.69
C LEU A 18 15.75 -21.49 6.93
N SER A 19 14.58 -21.50 6.28
CA SER A 19 13.66 -22.63 6.39
C SER A 19 14.26 -23.89 5.77
N LEU A 20 13.89 -25.07 6.29
CA LEU A 20 14.40 -26.35 5.79
C LEU A 20 14.14 -26.52 4.28
N ALA A 21 12.96 -26.09 3.81
CA ALA A 21 12.59 -26.12 2.39
C ALA A 21 13.49 -25.21 1.53
N PHE A 22 13.85 -24.03 2.05
CA PHE A 22 14.74 -23.11 1.34
C PHE A 22 16.17 -23.68 1.24
N VAL A 23 16.67 -24.29 2.32
CA VAL A 23 17.98 -24.94 2.33
C VAL A 23 18.01 -26.16 1.40
N GLN A 24 16.94 -26.95 1.32
CA GLN A 24 16.86 -28.10 0.41
C GLN A 24 16.87 -27.69 -1.07
N ASN A 25 16.19 -26.60 -1.43
CA ASN A 25 16.07 -26.16 -2.81
C ASN A 25 17.25 -25.29 -3.29
N HIS A 26 17.91 -24.57 -2.38
CA HIS A 26 18.94 -23.57 -2.73
C HIS A 26 20.29 -23.80 -2.02
N GLY A 27 20.43 -24.88 -1.26
CA GLY A 27 21.61 -25.16 -0.44
C GLY A 27 22.92 -25.18 -1.23
N SER A 28 22.94 -25.82 -2.40
CA SER A 28 24.15 -25.92 -3.25
C SER A 28 24.63 -24.56 -3.77
N VAL A 29 23.70 -23.66 -4.12
CA VAL A 29 24.01 -22.30 -4.59
C VAL A 29 24.48 -21.42 -3.45
N LEU A 30 23.85 -21.54 -2.28
CA LEU A 30 24.26 -20.83 -1.07
C LEU A 30 25.64 -21.27 -0.60
N LEU A 31 25.92 -22.58 -0.61
CA LEU A 31 27.24 -23.12 -0.30
C LEU A 31 28.29 -22.56 -1.26
N ASN A 32 28.11 -22.66 -2.58
CA ASN A 32 29.12 -22.18 -3.53
C ASN A 32 29.42 -20.67 -3.43
N LYS A 33 28.43 -19.84 -3.07
CA LYS A 33 28.65 -18.40 -2.89
C LYS A 33 29.25 -18.03 -1.53
N PHE A 34 28.87 -18.73 -0.47
CA PHE A 34 29.20 -18.32 0.90
C PHE A 34 30.23 -19.20 1.61
N ILE A 35 30.70 -20.30 0.98
CA ILE A 35 31.69 -21.22 1.55
C ILE A 35 32.98 -20.51 1.98
N GLN A 36 33.37 -19.48 1.24
CA GLN A 36 34.60 -18.70 1.45
C GLN A 36 34.55 -17.86 2.74
N TYR A 37 33.33 -17.51 3.18
CA TYR A 37 33.08 -16.71 4.39
C TYR A 37 32.76 -17.58 5.61
N CYS A 38 32.68 -18.90 5.43
CA CYS A 38 32.42 -19.84 6.52
C CYS A 38 33.75 -20.28 7.15
N PRO A 39 34.06 -19.93 8.42
CA PRO A 39 35.34 -20.25 9.04
C PRO A 39 35.59 -21.76 9.24
N ILE A 40 34.54 -22.59 9.15
CA ILE A 40 34.63 -24.05 9.23
C ILE A 40 34.85 -24.67 7.84
N MET A 41 34.17 -24.17 6.80
CA MET A 41 34.21 -24.75 5.45
C MET A 41 35.31 -24.15 4.56
N SER A 42 35.80 -22.94 4.88
CA SER A 42 36.91 -22.30 4.16
C SER A 42 38.21 -23.09 4.27
N GLN A 43 38.42 -23.80 5.39
CA GLN A 43 39.58 -24.66 5.60
C GLN A 43 39.57 -25.93 4.73
N VAL A 44 38.37 -26.42 4.36
CA VAL A 44 38.21 -27.60 3.49
C VAL A 44 38.32 -27.23 2.01
N ALA A 45 37.92 -26.00 1.63
CA ALA A 45 38.09 -25.49 0.28
C ALA A 45 39.56 -25.17 -0.05
N ALA A 46 40.38 -24.84 0.95
CA ALA A 46 41.80 -24.53 0.79
C ALA A 46 42.71 -25.75 0.53
N THR A 47 42.22 -26.99 0.75
CA THR A 47 43.01 -28.22 0.52
C THR A 47 42.88 -28.82 -0.88
N HIS A 48 42.15 -28.17 -1.80
CA HIS A 48 42.07 -28.61 -3.19
C HIS A 48 42.28 -27.44 -4.17
N THR A 49 43.54 -27.01 -4.30
CA THR A 49 43.96 -26.25 -5.49
C THR A 49 45.32 -26.70 -5.94
N SER A 50 45.37 -27.32 -7.13
CA SER A 50 46.44 -27.19 -8.12
C SER A 50 46.03 -27.87 -9.45
N PRO A 51 46.63 -27.47 -10.59
CA PRO A 51 45.90 -27.03 -11.80
C PRO A 51 46.09 -27.98 -13.00
N ASP A 52 45.29 -27.87 -14.08
CA ASP A 52 45.78 -27.52 -15.43
C ASP A 52 44.75 -27.61 -16.59
N LEU A 53 45.00 -26.73 -17.59
CA LEU A 53 44.79 -26.83 -19.05
C LEU A 53 43.40 -26.97 -19.72
N THR A 54 42.99 -25.82 -20.30
CA THR A 54 42.53 -25.60 -21.70
C THR A 54 41.62 -26.62 -22.41
N SER A 55 40.43 -26.18 -22.82
CA SER A 55 40.08 -26.17 -24.26
C SER A 55 38.80 -25.35 -24.58
N GLN A 56 38.94 -24.55 -25.65
CA GLN A 56 37.93 -24.18 -26.64
C GLN A 56 36.81 -23.19 -26.27
N ALA A 57 37.02 -21.96 -26.75
CA ALA A 57 35.97 -21.05 -27.19
C ALA A 57 35.15 -21.66 -28.34
N LYS A 58 33.82 -21.62 -28.24
CA LYS A 58 32.89 -21.51 -29.38
C LYS A 58 31.66 -20.68 -29.00
N ALA A 59 31.16 -20.00 -30.03
CA ALA A 59 30.26 -18.87 -30.04
C ALA A 59 28.83 -19.11 -29.52
N HIS A 60 28.17 -17.99 -29.27
CA HIS A 60 26.77 -17.78 -28.91
C HIS A 60 25.75 -18.83 -29.39
N ALA A 61 24.98 -19.35 -28.43
CA ALA A 61 23.58 -19.70 -28.63
C ALA A 61 22.80 -19.18 -27.42
N VAL A 62 21.90 -18.22 -27.67
CA VAL A 62 20.96 -17.68 -26.69
C VAL A 62 20.11 -18.84 -26.15
N LYS A 63 20.41 -19.32 -24.94
CA LYS A 63 19.57 -20.29 -24.23
C LYS A 63 18.50 -19.52 -23.45
N LYS A 64 17.24 -19.83 -23.80
CA LYS A 64 16.00 -19.36 -23.17
C LYS A 64 16.06 -19.34 -21.64
N CYS A 65 15.37 -18.36 -21.07
CA CYS A 65 15.16 -18.21 -19.63
C CYS A 65 14.63 -19.52 -19.00
N PRO A 66 15.29 -20.06 -17.96
CA PRO A 66 14.93 -21.34 -17.36
C PRO A 66 13.58 -21.33 -16.61
N PHE A 67 12.87 -20.19 -16.60
CA PHE A 67 11.57 -20.02 -15.95
C PHE A 67 10.37 -20.15 -16.91
N LEU A 68 10.59 -20.25 -18.23
CA LEU A 68 9.51 -20.17 -19.23
C LEU A 68 9.34 -21.45 -20.08
N SER A 69 10.03 -22.56 -19.76
CA SER A 69 9.95 -23.78 -20.57
C SER A 69 8.82 -24.73 -20.20
N GLU A 70 8.10 -24.50 -19.11
CA GLU A 70 6.96 -25.34 -18.70
C GLU A 70 5.74 -24.48 -18.37
N MET A 71 4.98 -24.10 -19.41
CA MET A 71 3.60 -23.65 -19.22
C MET A 71 2.71 -24.88 -19.03
N THR A 72 2.50 -25.28 -17.78
CA THR A 72 1.26 -25.97 -17.43
C THR A 72 0.14 -24.93 -17.45
N PRO A 73 -1.04 -25.21 -18.06
CA PRO A 73 -2.15 -24.28 -18.02
C PRO A 73 -2.71 -24.25 -16.60
N LEU A 74 -2.17 -23.36 -15.77
CA LEU A 74 -2.67 -23.05 -14.43
C LEU A 74 -3.91 -22.13 -14.48
N VAL A 75 -4.69 -22.21 -15.55
CA VAL A 75 -6.01 -21.60 -15.61
C VAL A 75 -6.99 -22.58 -14.98
N ARG A 76 -7.18 -22.48 -13.66
CA ARG A 76 -8.36 -23.05 -13.02
C ARG A 76 -9.54 -22.17 -13.38
N GLU A 77 -10.60 -22.80 -13.88
CA GLU A 77 -11.86 -22.12 -14.11
C GLU A 77 -12.35 -21.49 -12.78
N ALA A 78 -12.65 -20.19 -12.80
CA ALA A 78 -13.13 -19.48 -11.63
C ALA A 78 -14.41 -20.14 -11.08
N SER A 79 -14.52 -20.23 -9.75
CA SER A 79 -15.73 -20.77 -9.10
C SER A 79 -16.95 -19.91 -9.45
N LYS A 80 -18.16 -20.47 -9.35
CA LYS A 80 -19.39 -19.72 -9.68
C LYS A 80 -19.53 -18.44 -8.86
N GLU A 81 -19.11 -18.49 -7.60
CA GLU A 81 -19.13 -17.36 -6.66
C GLU A 81 -18.14 -16.26 -7.08
N THR A 82 -17.02 -16.61 -7.71
CA THR A 82 -16.02 -15.63 -8.21
C THR A 82 -16.46 -15.00 -9.53
N LYS A 83 -17.26 -15.72 -10.32
CA LYS A 83 -17.80 -15.21 -11.60
C LYS A 83 -18.92 -14.19 -11.40
N GLU A 84 -19.63 -14.25 -10.27
CA GLU A 84 -20.70 -13.29 -9.91
C GLU A 84 -20.16 -11.88 -9.60
N ASP A 85 -18.88 -11.75 -9.24
CA ASP A 85 -18.21 -10.46 -8.96
C ASP A 85 -17.55 -9.82 -10.21
N ILE A 86 -17.67 -10.44 -11.39
CA ILE A 86 -17.19 -9.87 -12.65
C ILE A 86 -18.17 -8.78 -13.11
N ILE A 87 -17.69 -7.54 -13.11
CA ILE A 87 -18.46 -6.40 -13.63
C ILE A 87 -18.52 -6.54 -15.16
N ASP A 88 -19.69 -6.88 -15.69
CA ASP A 88 -19.95 -6.88 -17.13
C ASP A 88 -20.19 -5.45 -17.63
N LEU A 89 -19.14 -4.85 -18.20
CA LEU A 89 -19.15 -3.49 -18.74
C LEU A 89 -20.01 -3.33 -20.00
N THR A 90 -20.64 -4.40 -20.50
CA THR A 90 -21.53 -4.34 -21.68
C THR A 90 -22.99 -4.02 -21.34
N GLN A 91 -23.37 -4.04 -20.05
CA GLN A 91 -24.73 -3.71 -19.63
C GLN A 91 -24.92 -2.19 -19.48
N ARG A 92 -25.62 -1.58 -20.44
CA ARG A 92 -26.09 -0.20 -20.34
C ARG A 92 -27.07 -0.07 -19.17
N GLU A 93 -26.71 0.73 -18.16
CA GLU A 93 -27.58 1.07 -17.04
C GLU A 93 -28.86 1.78 -17.53
N LYS A 94 -30.02 1.36 -17.00
CA LYS A 94 -31.29 2.09 -17.13
C LYS A 94 -31.34 3.21 -16.09
N PRO A 95 -31.91 4.39 -16.40
CA PRO A 95 -32.02 5.48 -15.44
C PRO A 95 -32.92 5.09 -14.25
N PHE A 96 -32.48 5.42 -13.04
CA PHE A 96 -33.17 5.14 -11.78
C PHE A 96 -34.46 5.97 -11.60
N PRO A 97 -35.51 5.41 -10.97
CA PRO A 97 -36.69 6.18 -10.56
C PRO A 97 -36.42 6.95 -9.26
N ASN A 98 -36.87 8.20 -9.20
CA ASN A 98 -36.79 9.07 -8.02
C ASN A 98 -37.62 8.49 -6.85
N VAL A 99 -36.99 8.22 -5.71
CA VAL A 99 -37.66 7.84 -4.45
C VAL A 99 -37.58 9.00 -3.46
N PHE A 100 -38.74 9.57 -3.14
CA PHE A 100 -38.95 10.71 -2.25
C PHE A 100 -38.90 10.25 -0.78
N PHE A 101 -37.94 10.72 0.02
CA PHE A 101 -37.94 10.56 1.48
C PHE A 101 -38.62 11.77 2.14
N LYS A 102 -39.76 11.55 2.82
CA LYS A 102 -40.37 12.56 3.70
C LYS A 102 -39.63 12.61 5.03
N SER A 103 -38.96 13.72 5.34
CA SER A 103 -38.41 13.99 6.67
C SER A 103 -39.32 14.94 7.47
N ARG A 104 -39.48 14.66 8.76
CA ARG A 104 -40.27 15.42 9.76
C ARG A 104 -39.51 16.69 10.18
N LYS A 105 -40.23 17.81 10.31
CA LYS A 105 -39.73 19.14 10.70
C LYS A 105 -39.28 19.24 12.16
N VAL A 106 -38.13 19.88 12.38
CA VAL A 106 -37.80 20.68 13.57
C VAL A 106 -37.05 21.94 13.06
N GLY A 107 -37.60 23.14 13.32
CA GLY A 107 -37.01 24.44 12.93
C GLY A 107 -35.76 24.78 13.75
N THR A 108 -34.84 25.64 13.33
CA THR A 108 -34.97 26.97 12.70
C THR A 108 -33.68 27.41 11.98
N MET A 109 -33.82 28.36 11.04
CA MET A 109 -32.79 29.07 10.24
C MET A 109 -32.23 28.41 8.97
N ILE A 110 -33.10 27.86 8.11
CA ILE A 110 -32.83 27.74 6.66
C ILE A 110 -34.16 27.99 5.91
N ASP A 111 -34.68 29.21 5.93
CA ASP A 111 -35.90 29.59 5.18
C ASP A 111 -35.61 30.79 4.25
N ARG A 112 -34.50 30.74 3.51
CA ARG A 112 -34.17 31.70 2.43
C ARG A 112 -33.49 31.07 1.21
N VAL A 113 -33.62 29.76 1.03
CA VAL A 113 -33.06 29.07 -0.15
C VAL A 113 -34.17 28.51 -1.06
N ASP A 114 -35.35 28.22 -0.52
CA ASP A 114 -36.38 27.44 -1.24
C ASP A 114 -37.37 28.26 -2.10
N GLU A 115 -37.26 29.59 -2.15
CA GLU A 115 -38.12 30.42 -3.03
C GLU A 115 -37.47 30.78 -4.38
N ILE A 116 -36.23 30.32 -4.66
CA ILE A 116 -35.55 30.59 -5.95
C ILE A 116 -35.72 29.43 -6.95
N GLU A 117 -36.09 28.23 -6.52
CA GLU A 117 -36.10 27.03 -7.38
C GLU A 117 -37.40 26.78 -8.17
N ALA A 118 -38.39 27.69 -8.15
CA ALA A 118 -39.67 27.48 -8.85
C ALA A 118 -39.85 28.27 -10.17
N LYS A 119 -38.78 28.88 -10.71
CA LYS A 119 -38.85 29.61 -12.00
C LYS A 119 -37.67 29.39 -12.97
N GLN A 120 -36.84 28.37 -12.78
CA GLN A 120 -35.87 27.99 -13.80
C GLN A 120 -36.43 26.85 -14.64
N GLU A 121 -37.11 27.23 -15.72
CA GLU A 121 -37.18 26.39 -16.91
C GLU A 121 -35.76 25.93 -17.25
N HIS A 122 -35.61 24.64 -17.54
CA HIS A 122 -34.36 24.04 -17.99
C HIS A 122 -33.72 24.92 -19.07
N PRO A 123 -32.54 25.54 -18.83
CA PRO A 123 -31.80 26.08 -19.94
C PRO A 123 -31.39 24.85 -20.77
N SER A 124 -31.91 24.82 -22.00
CA SER A 124 -31.35 24.02 -23.08
C SER A 124 -29.84 24.04 -22.96
N VAL A 125 -29.21 22.86 -23.03
CA VAL A 125 -27.76 22.70 -23.21
C VAL A 125 -27.34 23.74 -24.24
N HIS A 126 -26.77 24.85 -23.77
CA HIS A 126 -26.13 25.79 -24.65
C HIS A 126 -24.91 25.02 -25.14
N ASN A 127 -25.00 24.56 -26.40
CA ASN A 127 -23.80 24.37 -27.19
C ASN A 127 -23.00 25.66 -27.01
N PHE A 128 -21.91 25.59 -26.26
CA PHE A 128 -20.88 26.61 -26.36
C PHE A 128 -20.34 26.43 -27.77
N GLU A 129 -20.92 27.20 -28.70
CA GLU A 129 -20.34 27.38 -30.02
C GLU A 129 -18.93 27.95 -29.79
N ASP A 130 -17.96 27.19 -30.30
CA ASP A 130 -16.53 27.45 -30.27
C ASP A 130 -16.21 28.75 -31.03
N ASP A 131 -16.43 29.90 -30.41
CA ASP A 131 -15.98 31.18 -30.93
C ASP A 131 -14.86 31.76 -30.05
N ASN A 132 -13.64 31.70 -30.60
CA ASN A 132 -12.44 32.42 -30.16
C ASN A 132 -11.74 31.98 -28.86
N ILE A 133 -11.45 30.68 -28.69
CA ILE A 133 -10.28 30.29 -27.91
C ILE A 133 -9.04 30.59 -28.77
N SER A 134 -8.27 31.60 -28.35
CA SER A 134 -6.95 31.97 -28.87
C SER A 134 -6.20 30.76 -29.44
N ALA A 135 -5.89 30.80 -30.74
CA ALA A 135 -5.19 29.76 -31.50
C ALA A 135 -3.76 29.41 -31.01
N GLY A 136 -3.38 29.84 -29.80
CA GLY A 136 -2.11 29.55 -29.15
C GLY A 136 -2.22 29.05 -27.69
N ALA A 137 -3.41 28.84 -27.15
CA ALA A 137 -3.57 28.29 -25.80
C ALA A 137 -3.43 26.75 -25.80
N PHE A 138 -2.72 26.19 -24.82
CA PHE A 138 -2.60 24.74 -24.66
C PHE A 138 -3.97 24.12 -24.32
N PRO A 139 -4.44 23.07 -25.02
CA PRO A 139 -5.77 22.49 -24.79
C PRO A 139 -5.76 21.57 -23.57
N TYR A 140 -5.87 22.15 -22.38
CA TYR A 140 -5.80 21.43 -21.10
C TYR A 140 -6.88 20.34 -20.97
N GLU A 141 -8.12 20.64 -21.35
CA GLU A 141 -9.24 19.70 -21.26
C GLU A 141 -8.99 18.43 -22.11
N ASP A 142 -8.63 18.61 -23.38
CA ASP A 142 -8.32 17.49 -24.28
C ASP A 142 -7.13 16.67 -23.77
N TYR A 143 -6.10 17.35 -23.24
CA TYR A 143 -4.93 16.68 -22.68
C TYR A 143 -5.31 15.81 -21.48
N PHE A 144 -6.03 16.35 -20.49
CA PHE A 144 -6.45 15.59 -19.31
C PHE A 144 -7.41 14.47 -19.66
N HIS A 145 -8.36 14.71 -20.56
CA HIS A 145 -9.25 13.68 -21.08
C HIS A 145 -8.45 12.52 -21.69
N LYS A 146 -7.45 12.83 -22.53
CA LYS A 146 -6.56 11.82 -23.13
C LYS A 146 -5.77 11.02 -22.08
N GLN A 147 -5.27 11.66 -21.01
CA GLN A 147 -4.58 10.92 -19.93
C GLN A 147 -5.52 9.97 -19.17
N ILE A 148 -6.78 10.39 -18.93
CA ILE A 148 -7.80 9.54 -18.31
C ILE A 148 -8.14 8.36 -19.22
N MET A 149 -8.31 8.59 -20.52
CA MET A 149 -8.61 7.53 -21.48
C MET A 149 -7.49 6.49 -21.55
N LYS A 150 -6.22 6.92 -21.55
CA LYS A 150 -5.08 5.99 -21.44
C LYS A 150 -5.17 5.10 -20.20
N LYS A 151 -5.58 5.65 -19.05
CA LYS A 151 -5.77 4.88 -17.81
C LYS A 151 -6.94 3.89 -17.89
N LYS A 152 -7.98 4.22 -18.65
CA LYS A 152 -9.10 3.30 -18.89
C LYS A 152 -8.71 2.18 -19.85
N GLU A 153 -7.99 2.52 -20.91
CA GLU A 153 -7.44 1.58 -21.90
C GLU A 153 -6.41 0.63 -21.28
N ASP A 154 -5.55 1.10 -20.38
CA ASP A 154 -4.55 0.28 -19.69
C ASP A 154 -5.10 -0.46 -18.45
N HIS A 155 -6.41 -0.35 -18.18
CA HIS A 155 -7.11 -0.94 -17.03
C HIS A 155 -6.55 -0.55 -15.65
N SER A 156 -5.74 0.51 -15.55
CA SER A 156 -5.23 1.04 -14.27
C SER A 156 -6.08 2.19 -13.70
N TYR A 157 -7.14 2.60 -14.41
CA TYR A 157 -8.16 3.51 -13.91
C TYR A 157 -8.86 2.91 -12.69
N ARG A 158 -9.02 3.71 -11.64
CA ARG A 158 -9.56 3.25 -10.35
C ARG A 158 -10.95 3.80 -10.13
N VAL A 159 -11.89 2.90 -9.88
CA VAL A 159 -13.22 3.23 -9.36
C VAL A 159 -13.29 2.73 -7.92
N PHE A 160 -13.43 3.65 -6.97
CA PHE A 160 -13.42 3.28 -5.56
C PHE A 160 -14.78 2.71 -5.11
N LYS A 161 -14.73 1.61 -4.35
CA LYS A 161 -15.89 1.06 -3.65
C LYS A 161 -16.26 1.98 -2.48
N LYS A 162 -17.55 2.22 -2.28
CA LYS A 162 -18.06 3.08 -1.20
C LYS A 162 -18.37 2.19 0.01
N VAL A 163 -17.53 2.20 1.04
CA VAL A 163 -17.60 1.24 2.16
C VAL A 163 -17.57 1.96 3.51
N ASN A 164 -18.54 1.67 4.39
CA ASN A 164 -18.52 2.06 5.81
C ASN A 164 -18.32 0.82 6.69
N ARG A 165 -17.18 0.75 7.39
CA ARG A 165 -16.87 -0.37 8.31
C ARG A 165 -17.70 -0.27 9.59
N LEU A 166 -18.23 -1.40 10.07
CA LEU A 166 -19.09 -1.45 11.25
C LEU A 166 -18.26 -1.62 12.52
N ALA A 167 -18.24 -0.61 13.39
CA ALA A 167 -17.42 -0.62 14.59
C ALA A 167 -17.83 -1.66 15.65
N LYS A 168 -19.08 -2.15 15.61
CA LYS A 168 -19.60 -3.16 16.54
C LYS A 168 -19.41 -4.59 16.04
N GLU A 169 -19.08 -4.75 14.76
CA GLU A 169 -19.12 -6.03 14.03
C GLU A 169 -17.88 -6.15 13.17
N PHE A 170 -16.66 -6.05 13.73
CA PHE A 170 -15.45 -6.27 12.96
C PHE A 170 -15.36 -7.74 12.47
N PRO A 171 -15.09 -8.03 11.18
CA PRO A 171 -14.68 -7.13 10.08
C PRO A 171 -15.79 -6.78 9.06
N ALA A 172 -17.06 -6.79 9.46
CA ALA A 172 -18.21 -6.43 8.61
C ALA A 172 -18.26 -4.94 8.24
N ALA A 173 -18.91 -4.65 7.12
CA ALA A 173 -19.12 -3.30 6.60
C ALA A 173 -20.43 -3.21 5.78
N LEU A 174 -20.86 -1.99 5.49
CA LEU A 174 -21.89 -1.69 4.49
C LEU A 174 -21.24 -1.11 3.23
N GLU A 175 -21.62 -1.61 2.07
CA GLU A 175 -21.16 -1.17 0.75
C GLU A 175 -22.29 -0.43 0.02
N TYR A 176 -21.95 0.61 -0.75
CA TYR A 176 -22.94 1.56 -1.32
C TYR A 176 -22.75 1.90 -2.80
N SER A 177 -21.82 1.25 -3.53
CA SER A 177 -21.62 1.53 -4.96
C SER A 177 -22.86 1.18 -5.80
N TRP A 178 -23.67 0.21 -5.36
CA TRP A 178 -24.85 -0.28 -6.10
C TRP A 178 -26.10 -0.41 -5.22
N GLY A 179 -26.19 0.44 -4.18
CA GLY A 179 -27.16 0.31 -3.10
C GLY A 179 -26.53 -0.27 -1.83
N GLU A 180 -27.23 -0.10 -0.70
CA GLU A 180 -26.75 -0.55 0.60
C GLU A 180 -26.78 -2.07 0.70
N ARG A 181 -25.61 -2.69 0.94
CA ARG A 181 -25.49 -4.13 1.16
C ARG A 181 -24.47 -4.48 2.25
N PRO A 182 -24.74 -5.47 3.12
CA PRO A 182 -23.76 -5.97 4.07
C PRO A 182 -22.66 -6.76 3.34
N ILE A 183 -21.40 -6.55 3.74
CA ILE A 183 -20.22 -7.24 3.22
C ILE A 183 -19.25 -7.60 4.35
N THR A 184 -18.33 -8.52 4.08
CA THR A 184 -17.17 -8.82 4.93
C THR A 184 -15.90 -8.25 4.30
N VAL A 185 -15.13 -7.47 5.05
CA VAL A 185 -13.92 -6.81 4.52
C VAL A 185 -12.67 -7.67 4.74
N TRP A 186 -12.01 -8.05 3.64
CA TRP A 186 -10.78 -8.87 3.66
C TRP A 186 -9.51 -8.10 3.24
N CYS A 187 -9.66 -6.87 2.75
CA CYS A 187 -8.56 -6.05 2.23
C CYS A 187 -8.20 -4.86 3.14
N SER A 188 -8.67 -4.87 4.39
CA SER A 188 -8.36 -3.81 5.38
C SER A 188 -6.93 -3.97 5.92
N ASN A 189 -6.24 -2.85 6.10
CA ASN A 189 -4.96 -2.80 6.81
C ASN A 189 -5.13 -2.58 8.33
N ASP A 190 -6.36 -2.52 8.84
CA ASP A 190 -6.63 -2.61 10.29
C ASP A 190 -6.54 -4.08 10.74
N TYR A 191 -5.31 -4.61 10.74
CA TYR A 191 -5.03 -6.04 10.87
C TYR A 191 -5.54 -6.67 12.16
N LEU A 192 -5.54 -5.90 13.25
CA LEU A 192 -5.92 -6.36 14.59
C LEU A 192 -7.27 -5.80 15.05
N GLY A 193 -7.98 -5.06 14.20
CA GLY A 193 -9.24 -4.41 14.56
C GLY A 193 -9.09 -3.27 15.59
N MET A 194 -7.88 -2.72 15.74
CA MET A 194 -7.57 -1.70 16.76
C MET A 194 -8.35 -0.41 16.54
N SER A 195 -8.79 -0.12 15.32
CA SER A 195 -9.67 1.05 15.06
C SER A 195 -11.02 0.97 15.80
N THR A 196 -11.42 -0.23 16.25
CA THR A 196 -12.66 -0.48 16.97
C THR A 196 -12.46 -0.90 18.43
N HIS A 197 -11.22 -1.02 18.88
CA HIS A 197 -10.89 -1.47 20.22
C HIS A 197 -11.50 -0.52 21.28
N PRO A 198 -12.23 -1.03 22.30
CA PRO A 198 -12.97 -0.19 23.24
C PRO A 198 -12.10 0.87 23.94
N GLN A 199 -10.89 0.50 24.37
CA GLN A 199 -9.98 1.44 25.03
C GLN A 199 -9.45 2.53 24.08
N VAL A 200 -9.23 2.20 22.80
CA VAL A 200 -8.78 3.18 21.80
C VAL A 200 -9.88 4.20 21.53
N LYS A 201 -11.11 3.71 21.32
CA LYS A 201 -12.28 4.58 21.11
C LYS A 201 -12.53 5.50 22.29
N GLU A 202 -12.40 4.98 23.50
CA GLU A 202 -12.59 5.77 24.72
C GLU A 202 -11.52 6.86 24.87
N ALA A 203 -10.24 6.53 24.63
CA ALA A 203 -9.17 7.52 24.64
C ALA A 203 -9.39 8.64 23.61
N VAL A 204 -9.82 8.29 22.40
CA VAL A 204 -10.16 9.28 21.35
C VAL A 204 -11.35 10.14 21.76
N ARG A 205 -12.41 9.55 22.34
CA ARG A 205 -13.58 10.29 22.81
C ARG A 205 -13.21 11.29 23.90
N GLN A 206 -12.43 10.87 24.89
CA GLN A 206 -11.98 11.76 25.97
C GLN A 206 -11.12 12.90 25.43
N ALA A 207 -10.20 12.63 24.51
CA ALA A 207 -9.38 13.67 23.89
C ALA A 207 -10.24 14.68 23.11
N LEU A 208 -11.24 14.20 22.36
CA LEU A 208 -12.19 15.04 21.64
C LEU A 208 -13.01 15.94 22.58
N ASP A 209 -13.54 15.37 23.68
CA ASP A 209 -14.36 16.09 24.65
C ASP A 209 -13.56 17.19 25.39
N LEU A 210 -12.28 16.93 25.67
CA LEU A 210 -11.42 17.84 26.45
C LEU A 210 -10.68 18.88 25.58
N HIS A 211 -10.29 18.52 24.36
CA HIS A 211 -9.36 19.31 23.54
C HIS A 211 -9.88 19.65 22.14
N GLY A 212 -11.04 19.13 21.75
CA GLY A 212 -11.58 19.29 20.40
C GLY A 212 -10.90 18.41 19.36
N ALA A 213 -11.24 18.62 18.09
CA ALA A 213 -10.87 17.72 17.00
C ALA A 213 -9.50 18.02 16.37
N GLY A 214 -9.14 19.29 16.25
CA GLY A 214 -7.94 19.73 15.54
C GLY A 214 -6.90 20.35 16.46
N ALA A 215 -5.62 20.13 16.18
CA ALA A 215 -4.52 20.75 16.92
C ALA A 215 -4.47 22.28 16.79
N GLY A 216 -5.11 22.85 15.76
CA GLY A 216 -5.26 24.31 15.60
C GLY A 216 -4.01 25.06 15.11
N GLY A 217 -2.92 24.36 14.77
CA GLY A 217 -1.72 24.99 14.22
C GLY A 217 -0.63 23.99 13.86
N THR A 218 0.53 24.50 13.42
CA THR A 218 1.71 23.66 13.14
C THR A 218 2.46 23.34 14.43
N ARG A 219 3.41 22.40 14.42
CA ARG A 219 4.22 22.06 15.61
C ARG A 219 4.87 23.31 16.25
N ASN A 220 5.31 24.27 15.45
CA ASN A 220 5.95 25.48 15.96
C ASN A 220 4.95 26.56 16.43
N ILE A 221 3.70 26.52 15.97
CA ILE A 221 2.70 27.56 16.23
C ILE A 221 1.44 26.89 16.77
N SER A 222 1.31 26.85 18.10
CA SER A 222 0.18 26.31 18.89
C SER A 222 -0.26 24.87 18.61
N GLY A 223 0.33 24.15 17.66
CA GLY A 223 -0.06 22.78 17.30
C GLY A 223 0.70 21.67 18.02
N ASN A 224 1.65 21.99 18.90
CA ASN A 224 2.36 20.99 19.70
C ASN A 224 1.66 20.78 21.04
N SER A 225 1.12 19.58 21.25
CA SER A 225 0.41 19.20 22.48
C SER A 225 1.10 18.03 23.17
N MET A 226 0.78 17.80 24.44
CA MET A 226 1.30 16.64 25.19
C MET A 226 0.97 15.30 24.53
N PHE A 227 -0.09 15.19 23.72
CA PHE A 227 -0.38 13.98 22.96
C PHE A 227 0.69 13.66 21.91
N HIS A 228 1.28 14.69 21.29
CA HIS A 228 2.36 14.51 20.32
C HIS A 228 3.62 14.03 21.03
N GLU A 229 4.04 14.75 22.08
CA GLU A 229 5.27 14.45 22.84
C GLU A 229 5.20 13.06 23.51
N ASN A 230 4.05 12.70 24.10
CA ASN A 230 3.88 11.40 24.73
C ASN A 230 3.92 10.26 23.70
N LEU A 231 3.27 10.43 22.54
CA LEU A 231 3.29 9.42 21.48
C LEU A 231 4.69 9.29 20.84
N GLU A 232 5.41 10.39 20.64
CA GLU A 232 6.80 10.36 20.18
C GLU A 232 7.70 9.62 21.18
N LYS A 233 7.54 9.90 22.46
CA LYS A 233 8.27 9.19 23.52
C LYS A 233 7.95 7.68 23.52
N GLU A 234 6.67 7.31 23.49
CA GLU A 234 6.26 5.91 23.52
C GLU A 234 6.74 5.15 22.26
N LEU A 235 6.69 5.78 21.09
CA LEU A 235 7.24 5.21 19.85
C LEU A 235 8.76 5.00 19.95
N ALA A 236 9.50 5.96 20.52
CA ALA A 236 10.93 5.83 20.75
C ALA A 236 11.25 4.63 21.68
N GLU A 237 10.47 4.48 22.76
CA GLU A 237 10.60 3.37 23.71
C GLU A 237 10.31 2.01 23.05
N VAL A 238 9.20 1.90 22.28
CA VAL A 238 8.81 0.68 21.56
C VAL A 238 9.90 0.25 20.57
N HIS A 239 10.54 1.19 19.89
CA HIS A 239 11.60 0.92 18.91
C HIS A 239 13.02 0.90 19.49
N GLN A 240 13.18 1.12 20.80
CA GLN A 240 14.48 1.22 21.49
C GLN A 240 15.40 2.24 20.81
N LYS A 241 14.86 3.44 20.54
CA LYS A 241 15.57 4.57 19.95
C LYS A 241 15.60 5.76 20.92
N GLU A 242 16.53 6.67 20.69
CA GLU A 242 16.70 7.86 21.52
C GLU A 242 15.51 8.84 21.37
N ALA A 243 14.91 8.90 20.19
CA ALA A 243 13.77 9.75 19.88
C ALA A 243 12.95 9.19 18.72
N ALA A 244 11.71 9.67 18.59
CA ALA A 244 10.86 9.49 17.42
C ALA A 244 10.24 10.84 17.04
N LEU A 245 9.70 10.91 15.82
CA LEU A 245 9.10 12.14 15.28
C LEU A 245 7.83 11.81 14.50
N LEU A 246 6.74 12.51 14.80
CA LEU A 246 5.44 12.33 14.14
C LEU A 246 5.34 13.14 12.85
N PHE A 247 4.74 12.50 11.85
CA PHE A 247 4.36 13.09 10.57
C PHE A 247 2.88 12.83 10.31
N SER A 248 2.29 13.56 9.36
CA SER A 248 0.88 13.39 8.97
C SER A 248 0.56 12.00 8.42
N SER A 249 1.54 11.32 7.81
CA SER A 249 1.45 9.93 7.39
C SER A 249 2.85 9.33 7.22
N CYS A 250 2.93 7.99 7.17
CA CYS A 250 4.20 7.30 6.89
C CYS A 250 4.73 7.60 5.47
N TYR A 251 3.85 7.93 4.52
CA TYR A 251 4.28 8.41 3.19
C TYR A 251 5.09 9.71 3.32
N VAL A 252 4.57 10.69 4.05
CA VAL A 252 5.25 11.97 4.28
C VAL A 252 6.52 11.78 5.13
N ALA A 253 6.50 10.88 6.12
CA ALA A 253 7.67 10.54 6.91
C ALA A 253 8.80 9.99 6.03
N ASN A 254 8.49 9.03 5.16
CA ASN A 254 9.47 8.44 4.24
C ASN A 254 10.00 9.48 3.26
N ASP A 255 9.13 10.22 2.58
CA ASP A 255 9.51 11.25 1.61
C ASP A 255 10.40 12.31 2.26
N SER A 256 9.95 12.90 3.36
CA SER A 256 10.67 13.99 4.04
C SER A 256 12.01 13.51 4.60
N THR A 257 12.03 12.34 5.25
CA THR A 257 13.26 11.82 5.87
C THR A 257 14.30 11.46 4.81
N LEU A 258 13.90 10.70 3.79
CA LEU A 258 14.82 10.30 2.72
C LEU A 258 15.31 11.51 1.93
N PHE A 259 14.42 12.42 1.54
CA PHE A 259 14.80 13.64 0.83
C PHE A 259 15.76 14.50 1.64
N THR A 260 15.46 14.71 2.93
CA THR A 260 16.29 15.56 3.80
C THR A 260 17.67 14.95 4.00
N LEU A 261 17.75 13.65 4.32
CA LEU A 261 19.04 12.96 4.47
C LEU A 261 19.83 12.96 3.16
N ALA A 262 19.19 12.66 2.03
CA ALA A 262 19.82 12.65 0.72
C ALA A 262 20.39 14.01 0.33
N LYS A 263 19.69 15.09 0.70
CA LYS A 263 20.09 16.47 0.41
C LYS A 263 21.18 16.98 1.34
N MET A 264 21.16 16.58 2.61
CA MET A 264 22.08 17.10 3.64
C MET A 264 23.41 16.36 3.71
N LEU A 265 23.44 15.08 3.33
CA LEU A 265 24.64 14.24 3.44
C LEU A 265 25.42 14.23 2.11
N PRO A 266 26.66 14.75 2.06
CA PRO A 266 27.45 14.75 0.83
C PRO A 266 27.82 13.30 0.43
N GLY A 267 27.67 12.97 -0.86
CA GLY A 267 28.08 11.68 -1.44
C GLY A 267 27.17 10.48 -1.16
N ILE A 268 26.00 10.67 -0.55
CA ILE A 268 25.10 9.56 -0.19
C ILE A 268 24.49 8.82 -1.40
N LEU A 269 24.35 9.48 -2.54
CA LEU A 269 23.88 8.85 -3.78
C LEU A 269 24.86 7.80 -4.32
N ASP A 270 26.16 7.94 -4.02
CA ASP A 270 27.18 6.97 -4.42
C ASP A 270 27.03 5.63 -3.66
N TYR A 271 26.33 5.63 -2.52
CA TYR A 271 26.08 4.42 -1.71
C TYR A 271 24.70 3.78 -1.95
N LEU A 272 23.75 4.49 -2.57
CA LEU A 272 22.40 4.00 -2.84
C LEU A 272 22.25 3.32 -4.21
N LEU A 273 23.23 3.49 -5.10
CA LEU A 273 23.22 2.97 -6.47
C LEU A 273 24.08 1.70 -6.67
N PHE A 274 24.63 1.12 -5.59
CA PHE A 274 25.42 -0.13 -5.63
C PHE A 274 24.88 -1.19 -4.68
#